data_AF-A0A9D4M5W2-F1
#
_entry.id   AF-A0A9D4M5W2-F1
#
_cell.length_a   1.000
_cell.length_b   1.000
_cell.length_c   1.000
_cell.angle_alpha   90.00
_cell.angle_beta   90.00
_cell.angle_gamma   90.00
#
_symmetry.space_group_name_H-M   'P 1'
#
loop_
_entity.id
_entity.type
_entity.pdbx_description
1 polymer ?
#
loop_
_entity_poly.entity_id
_entity_poly.type
_entity_poly.pdbx_seq_one_letter_code
_entity_poly.pdbx_strand_id
1 'polypeptide(L)' 'MTYTGTPIPDDALIVYDHGDGTPATTPVPWQAFKSHSYQYAKPGHYLTTITMYNDASKVNRTIVVSYLLEFLVF' A
#
# COMPACT_ATOMS: atom_id res chain seq x y z
N MET A 1 1.14 12.31 32.56
CA MET A 1 1.90 12.90 31.44
C MET A 1 0.89 13.54 30.52
N THR A 2 0.96 14.87 30.35
CA THR A 2 -0.01 15.63 29.57
C THR A 2 0.70 16.13 28.32
N TYR A 3 0.20 15.75 27.16
CA TYR A 3 0.75 16.14 25.87
C TYR A 3 0.22 17.53 25.46
N THR A 4 1.11 18.47 25.10
CA THR A 4 0.84 19.92 24.99
C THR A 4 0.90 20.52 23.57
N GLY A 5 0.64 19.75 22.51
CA GLY A 5 0.46 20.28 21.14
C GLY A 5 1.77 20.31 20.32
N THR A 6 1.85 19.57 19.23
CA THR A 6 1.36 19.87 17.86
C THR A 6 0.93 18.53 17.25
N PRO A 7 -0.09 18.37 16.38
CA PRO A 7 -0.31 17.08 15.72
C PRO A 7 1.00 16.62 15.08
N ILE A 8 1.52 15.48 15.54
CA ILE A 8 2.65 14.77 14.92
C ILE A 8 2.25 14.63 13.45
N PRO A 9 3.08 15.05 12.47
CA PRO A 9 2.61 15.44 11.14
C PRO A 9 1.55 14.48 10.60
N ASP A 10 0.36 15.05 10.40
CA ASP A 10 -0.84 14.43 9.80
C ASP A 10 -0.60 14.08 8.31
N ASP A 11 0.53 14.52 7.75
CA ASP A 11 1.00 14.26 6.38
C ASP A 11 1.60 12.85 6.23
N ALA A 12 0.86 11.83 6.69
CA ALA A 12 1.25 10.46 6.45
C ALA A 12 1.34 10.20 4.94
N LEU A 13 2.39 9.52 4.51
CA LEU A 13 2.56 9.03 3.16
C LEU A 13 2.25 7.54 3.12
N ILE A 14 1.73 7.09 1.98
CA ILE A 14 1.47 5.69 1.69
C ILE A 14 2.19 5.25 0.43
N VAL A 15 2.76 4.05 0.49
CA VAL A 15 3.50 3.39 -0.60
C VAL A 15 3.05 1.93 -0.70
N TYR A 16 2.97 1.42 -1.93
CA TYR A 16 2.60 0.04 -2.24
C TYR A 16 3.77 -0.66 -2.93
N ASP A 17 4.19 -1.78 -2.39
CA ASP A 17 5.03 -2.76 -3.07
C ASP A 17 4.14 -3.95 -3.43
N HIS A 18 4.07 -4.28 -4.72
CA HIS A 18 3.17 -5.33 -5.21
C HIS A 18 3.76 -6.74 -5.12
N GLY A 19 5.05 -6.88 -4.83
CA GLY A 19 5.70 -8.18 -4.66
C GLY A 19 5.85 -8.98 -5.96
N ASP A 20 5.71 -8.36 -7.13
CA ASP A 20 5.87 -8.97 -8.46
C ASP A 20 7.21 -8.61 -9.13
N GLY A 21 8.10 -7.96 -8.38
CA GLY A 21 9.40 -7.48 -8.84
C GLY A 21 9.38 -6.08 -9.48
N THR A 22 8.21 -5.46 -9.62
CA THR A 22 8.12 -4.05 -9.98
C THR A 22 8.55 -3.16 -8.79
N PRO A 23 9.18 -2.01 -9.04
CA PRO A 23 9.50 -1.07 -7.96
C PRO A 23 8.23 -0.59 -7.24
N ALA A 24 8.35 -0.36 -5.94
CA ALA A 24 7.27 0.21 -5.14
C ALA A 24 6.81 1.58 -5.68
N THR A 25 5.54 1.91 -5.45
CA THR A 25 4.97 3.18 -5.91
C THR A 25 5.68 4.39 -5.30
N THR A 26 5.61 5.53 -5.99
CA THR A 26 6.01 6.80 -5.37
C THR A 26 5.15 7.09 -4.13
N PRO A 27 5.72 7.62 -3.04
CA PRO A 27 4.96 8.04 -1.87
C PRO A 27 3.92 9.09 -2.23
N VAL A 28 2.72 8.94 -1.66
CA VAL A 28 1.60 9.86 -1.88
C VAL A 28 0.91 10.15 -0.54
N PRO A 29 0.33 11.34 -0.34
CA PRO A 29 -0.41 11.64 0.89
C PRO A 29 -1.51 10.61 1.16
N TRP A 30 -1.62 10.20 2.41
CA TRP A 30 -2.66 9.33 2.90
C TRP A 30 -3.96 10.12 3.06
N GLN A 31 -5.08 9.44 2.83
CA GLN A 31 -6.42 9.96 3.03
C GLN A 31 -7.29 8.81 3.57
N ALA A 32 -8.27 9.13 4.42
CA ALA A 32 -9.11 8.15 5.11
C ALA A 32 -9.82 7.14 4.19
N PHE A 33 -10.08 7.52 2.93
CA PHE A 33 -10.79 6.69 1.94
C PHE A 33 -10.04 6.58 0.61
N LYS A 34 -8.76 6.20 0.67
CA LYS A 34 -7.93 6.03 -0.52
C LYS A 34 -8.12 4.65 -1.15
N SER A 35 -8.52 4.62 -2.43
CA SER A 35 -8.43 3.43 -3.28
C SER A 35 -7.10 3.42 -4.03
N HIS A 36 -6.56 2.21 -4.25
CA HIS A 36 -5.39 1.97 -5.08
C HIS A 36 -5.72 0.83 -6.05
N SER A 37 -5.40 1.02 -7.33
CA SER A 37 -5.60 0.03 -8.38
C SER A 37 -4.26 -0.35 -9.00
N TYR A 38 -4.04 -1.65 -9.18
CA TYR A 38 -2.84 -2.19 -9.80
C TYR A 38 -3.21 -3.43 -10.61
N GLN A 39 -2.62 -3.58 -11.79
CA GLN A 39 -2.84 -4.72 -12.67
C GLN A 39 -1.58 -5.57 -12.74
N TYR A 40 -1.66 -6.79 -12.24
CA TYR A 40 -0.59 -7.77 -12.37
C TYR A 40 -0.45 -8.23 -13.82
N ALA A 41 0.80 -8.35 -14.29
CA ALA A 41 1.07 -8.78 -15.66
C ALA A 41 0.89 -10.29 -15.87
N LYS A 42 0.99 -11.10 -14.80
CA LYS A 42 0.94 -12.57 -14.86
C LYS A 42 0.03 -13.11 -13.76
N PRO A 43 -0.67 -14.23 -13.99
CA PRO A 43 -1.37 -14.93 -12.93
C PRO A 43 -0.39 -15.40 -11.84
N GLY A 44 -0.81 -15.34 -10.58
CA GLY A 44 0.01 -15.73 -9.45
C GLY A 44 -0.54 -15.29 -8.11
N HIS A 45 0.20 -15.68 -7.06
CA HIS A 45 0.00 -15.20 -5.70
C HIS A 45 1.11 -14.22 -5.35
N TYR A 46 0.71 -13.02 -4.95
CA TYR A 46 1.61 -11.91 -4.68
C TYR A 46 1.48 -11.47 -3.23
N LEU A 47 2.60 -11.10 -2.62
CA LEU A 47 2.61 -10.47 -1.30
C LEU A 47 2.69 -8.96 -1.50
N THR A 48 1.55 -8.29 -1.48
CA THR A 48 1.52 -6.82 -1.54
C THR A 48 1.79 -6.26 -0.15
N THR A 49 2.84 -5.46 -0.01
CA THR A 49 3.16 -4.73 1.22
C THR A 49 2.75 -3.28 1.09
N ILE A 50 1.84 -2.85 1.97
CA ILE A 50 1.41 -1.48 2.13
C ILE A 50 2.21 -0.87 3.28
N THR A 51 2.92 0.21 3.00
CA THR A 51 3.66 0.97 4.02
C THR A 51 3.01 2.33 4.19
N MET A 52 2.65 2.66 5.42
CA MET A 52 2.19 4.00 5.80
C MET A 52 3.17 4.57 6.83
N TYR A 53 3.61 5.80 6.64
CA TYR A 53 4.59 6.42 7.51
C TYR A 53 4.45 7.94 7.56
N ASN A 54 4.89 8.53 8.64
CA ASN A 54 5.17 9.95 8.78
C ASN A 54 6.55 10.12 9.44
N ASP A 55 6.92 11.36 9.78
CA ASP A 55 8.23 11.63 10.39
C ASP A 55 8.47 10.91 11.72
N ALA A 56 7.40 10.52 12.42
CA ALA A 56 7.50 9.91 13.74
C ALA A 56 7.45 8.38 13.72
N SER A 57 6.73 7.79 12.76
CA SER A 57 6.41 6.37 12.81
C SER A 57 6.20 5.78 11.42
N LYS A 58 6.38 4.45 11.35
CA LYS A 58 6.12 3.65 10.16
C LYS A 58 5.39 2.38 10.56
N VAL A 59 4.32 2.08 9.83
CA VAL A 59 3.59 0.81 9.91
C VAL A 59 3.58 0.15 8.54
N ASN A 60 3.65 -1.17 8.54
CA ASN A 60 3.52 -1.98 7.34
C ASN A 60 2.41 -3.02 7.52
N ARG A 61 1.76 -3.37 6.41
CA ARG A 61 0.80 -4.46 6.35
C ARG A 61 1.00 -5.21 5.05
N THR A 62 1.15 -6.53 5.14
CA THR A 62 1.24 -7.40 3.96
C THR A 62 -0.08 -8.14 3.77
N ILE A 63 -0.54 -8.20 2.53
CA ILE A 63 -1.73 -8.94 2.11
C ILE A 63 -1.35 -9.89 0.96
N VAL A 64 -1.97 -11.08 0.95
CA VAL A 64 -1.84 -12.01 -0.17
C VAL A 64 -2.88 -11.63 -1.21
N VAL A 65 -2.44 -11.37 -2.44
CA VAL A 65 -3.29 -11.06 -3.59
C VAL A 65 -3.13 -12.16 -4.62
N SER A 66 -4.24 -12.78 -5.01
CA SER A 66 -4.28 -13.79 -6.06
C SER A 66 -4.82 -13.14 -7.34
N TYR A 67 -4.01 -13.10 -8.41
CA TYR A 67 -4.47 -12.71 -9.73
C TYR A 67 -4.57 -13.96 -10.61
N LEU A 68 -5.74 -14.17 -11.20
CA LEU A 68 -5.99 -15.27 -12.13
C LEU A 68 -6.42 -14.65 -13.46
N LEU A 69 -5.91 -15.19 -14.58
CA LEU A 69 -6.51 -14.89 -15.88
C LEU A 69 -7.83 -15.66 -15.92
N GLU A 70 -8.96 -14.96 -15.92
CA GLU A 70 -10.22 -15.61 -16.26
C GLU A 70 -10.19 -15.94 -17.75
N PHE A 71 -10.03 -17.22 -18.07
CA PHE A 71 -10.35 -17.71 -19.40
C PHE A 71 -11.87 -17.77 -19.52
N LEU A 72 -12.45 -16.88 -20.32
CA LEU A 72 -13.81 -17.05 -20.83
C LEU A 72 -13.83 -18.35 -21.63
N VAL A 73 -14.44 -19.39 -21.07
CA VAL A 73 -14.85 -20.57 -21.84
C VAL A 73 -16.08 -20.13 -22.65
N PHE A 74 -15.91 -19.97 -23.96
CA PHE A 74 -17.00 -19.75 -24.92
C PHE A 74 -17.69 -21.08 -25.26
#